data_AF-A0A0S8D1C2-F1
#
_entry.id   AF-A0A0S8D1C2-F1
#
_cell.length_a   1.000
_cell.length_b   1.000
_cell.length_c   1.000
_cell.angle_alpha   90.00
_cell.angle_beta   90.00
_cell.angle_gamma   90.00
#
_symmetry.space_group_name_H-M   'P 1'
#
loop_
_entity.id
_entity.type
_entity.pdbx_description
1 polymer ?
#
loop_
_entity_poly.entity_id
_entity_poly.type
_entity_poly.pdbx_seq_one_letter_code
_entity_poly.pdbx_strand_id
1 'polypeptide(L)'
;DECTFCPASCPSRGAFRDPDSGLPLKCDMCESVPPLEKPMCVDACTFGALTYEEREEARAEEDKAVDMEIAFESLVNRYGKKKVMEAFTRLSKG
;
A
#
# COMPACT_ATOMS: atom_id res chain seq x y z
N ASP A 1 -22.06 10.00 2.57
CA ASP A 1 -21.02 9.44 3.47
C ASP A 1 -20.71 7.98 3.14
N GLU A 2 -20.11 7.75 1.99
CA GLU A 2 -19.58 6.42 1.64
C GLU A 2 -18.05 6.49 1.59
N CYS A 3 -17.38 5.39 1.97
CA CYS A 3 -15.91 5.24 1.89
C CYS A 3 -15.06 6.20 2.75
N THR A 4 -15.62 6.81 3.80
CA THR A 4 -14.96 7.84 4.64
C THR A 4 -13.76 7.32 5.44
N PHE A 5 -13.74 6.03 5.79
CA PHE A 5 -12.62 5.39 6.50
C PHE A 5 -11.54 4.80 5.58
N CYS A 6 -11.76 4.78 4.26
CA CYS A 6 -10.78 4.22 3.33
C CYS A 6 -9.64 5.23 3.11
N PRO A 7 -8.36 4.89 3.34
CA PRO A 7 -7.23 5.80 3.14
C PRO A 7 -6.70 5.82 1.69
N ALA A 8 -7.33 5.09 0.76
CA ALA A 8 -6.84 5.01 -0.61
C ALA A 8 -6.95 6.36 -1.33
N SER A 9 -5.93 6.70 -2.14
CA SER A 9 -6.02 7.76 -3.14
C SER A 9 -6.82 7.25 -4.36
N CYS A 10 -8.11 7.00 -4.15
CA CYS A 10 -9.02 6.39 -5.14
C CYS A 10 -9.60 7.44 -6.10
N PRO A 11 -9.78 7.16 -7.40
CA PRO A 11 -10.37 8.12 -8.35
C PRO A 11 -11.84 8.42 -8.09
N SER A 12 -12.51 7.68 -7.19
CA SER A 12 -13.91 7.92 -6.85
C SER A 12 -14.13 9.19 -5.99
N ARG A 13 -13.08 9.81 -5.44
CA ARG A 13 -13.18 11.01 -4.59
C ARG A 13 -11.90 11.84 -4.59
N GLY A 14 -11.98 13.09 -4.14
CA GLY A 14 -10.85 14.04 -4.11
C GLY A 14 -9.87 13.88 -2.95
N ALA A 15 -10.24 13.22 -1.84
CA ALA A 15 -9.33 13.10 -0.69
C ALA A 15 -8.04 12.32 -1.02
N PHE A 16 -6.92 12.72 -0.42
CA PHE A 16 -5.57 12.18 -0.67
C PHE A 16 -5.09 12.34 -2.11
N ARG A 17 -5.54 13.39 -2.80
CA ARG A 17 -5.06 13.78 -4.12
C ARG A 17 -4.71 15.25 -4.11
N ASP A 18 -3.65 15.60 -4.84
CA ASP A 18 -3.33 16.99 -5.12
C ASP A 18 -4.48 17.61 -5.94
N PRO A 19 -5.03 18.77 -5.53
CA PRO A 19 -6.23 19.33 -6.16
C PRO A 19 -5.99 19.83 -7.59
N ASP A 20 -4.76 20.20 -7.93
CA ASP A 20 -4.42 20.78 -9.23
C ASP A 20 -4.00 19.69 -10.24
N SER A 21 -3.14 18.77 -9.83
CA SER A 21 -2.58 17.72 -10.69
C SER A 21 -3.33 16.39 -10.62
N GLY A 22 -4.12 16.15 -9.57
CA GLY A 22 -4.78 14.88 -9.30
C GLY A 22 -3.83 13.75 -8.86
N LEU A 23 -2.55 14.06 -8.60
CA LEU A 23 -1.55 13.08 -8.18
C LEU A 23 -1.86 12.52 -6.78
N PRO A 24 -1.54 11.24 -6.54
CA PRO A 24 -1.83 10.61 -5.25
C PRO A 24 -0.90 11.12 -4.15
N LEU A 25 -1.49 11.49 -3.02
CA LEU A 25 -0.77 11.86 -1.80
C LEU A 25 -0.72 10.66 -0.85
N LYS A 26 0.40 10.48 -0.15
CA LYS A 26 0.61 9.42 0.82
C LYS A 26 1.36 9.96 2.03
N CYS A 27 0.91 9.59 3.23
CA CYS A 27 1.65 9.86 4.47
C CYS A 27 2.88 8.94 4.51
N ASP A 28 4.04 9.54 4.74
CA ASP A 28 5.35 8.91 4.91
C ASP A 28 5.87 9.08 6.35
N MET A 29 4.98 9.47 7.28
CA MET A 29 5.33 9.80 8.67
C MET A 29 6.33 10.97 8.80
N CYS A 30 6.33 11.91 7.85
CA CYS A 30 7.24 13.06 7.84
C CYS A 30 8.71 12.64 7.81
N GLU A 31 9.04 11.62 7.03
CA GLU A 31 10.41 11.13 6.87
C GLU A 31 11.37 12.27 6.46
N SER A 32 12.43 12.50 7.25
CA SER A 32 13.40 13.58 7.03
C SER A 32 14.81 13.17 7.41
N VAL A 33 15.80 13.94 6.94
CA VAL A 33 17.21 13.78 7.32
C VAL A 33 17.73 15.13 7.86
N PRO A 34 18.08 15.24 9.16
CA PRO A 34 17.98 14.21 10.20
C PRO A 34 16.51 13.83 10.52
N PRO A 35 16.25 12.66 11.12
CA PRO A 35 14.90 12.22 11.45
C PRO A 35 14.25 13.12 12.50
N LEU A 36 12.95 13.37 12.35
CA LEU A 36 12.13 14.01 13.38
C LEU A 36 11.86 13.03 14.52
N GLU A 37 11.70 13.55 15.74
CA GLU A 37 11.29 12.74 16.90
C GLU A 37 9.84 12.22 16.75
N LYS A 38 8.97 13.01 16.13
CA LYS A 38 7.56 12.67 15.86
C LYS A 38 7.03 13.40 14.63
N PRO A 39 5.98 12.88 13.97
CA PRO A 39 5.35 13.56 12.83
C PRO A 39 4.76 14.93 13.21
N MET A 40 4.78 15.88 12.28
CA MET A 40 4.32 17.25 12.53
C MET A 40 2.83 17.33 12.92
N CYS A 41 1.99 16.42 12.41
CA CYS A 41 0.57 16.37 12.77
C CYS A 41 0.36 15.94 14.24
N VAL A 42 1.25 15.11 14.79
CA VAL A 42 1.26 14.72 16.20
C VAL A 42 1.74 15.89 17.06
N ASP A 43 2.80 16.58 16.62
CA ASP A 43 3.32 17.75 17.33
C ASP A 43 2.32 18.91 17.41
N ALA A 44 1.61 19.18 16.32
CA ALA A 44 0.57 20.21 16.27
C ALA A 44 -0.70 19.85 17.09
N CYS A 45 -0.92 18.57 17.44
CA CYS A 45 -2.11 18.13 18.14
C CYS A 45 -2.02 18.39 19.66
N THR A 46 -2.29 19.62 20.08
CA THR A 46 -2.23 20.03 21.50
C THR A 46 -3.23 19.32 22.41
N PHE A 47 -4.31 18.75 21.84
CA PHE A 47 -5.31 17.95 22.58
C PHE A 47 -4.87 16.51 22.83
N GLY A 48 -3.78 16.05 22.21
CA GLY A 48 -3.30 14.67 22.39
C GLY A 48 -4.18 13.59 21.73
N ALA A 49 -4.94 13.95 20.69
CA ALA A 49 -5.76 12.98 19.94
C ALA A 49 -4.93 12.09 19.00
N LEU A 50 -3.68 12.49 18.72
CA LEU A 50 -2.73 11.77 17.85
C LEU A 50 -1.46 11.47 18.65
N THR A 51 -0.91 10.27 18.48
CA THR A 51 0.35 9.81 19.09
C THR A 51 1.19 9.03 18.07
N TYR A 52 2.48 8.85 18.35
CA TYR A 52 3.42 8.09 17.51
C TYR A 52 4.28 7.19 18.39
N GLU A 53 4.38 5.90 18.04
CA GLU A 53 5.16 4.89 18.76
C GLU A 53 5.78 3.93 17.74
N GLU A 54 7.06 3.62 17.90
CA GLU A 54 7.76 2.61 17.12
C GLU A 54 7.90 1.32 17.94
N ARG A 55 7.76 0.17 17.27
CA ARG A 55 7.93 -1.15 17.88
C ARG A 55 8.65 -2.10 16.93
N GLU A 56 9.46 -2.98 17.48
CA GLU A 56 10.06 -4.07 16.73
C GLU A 56 9.04 -5.22 16.60
N GLU A 57 8.77 -5.64 15.37
CA GLU A 57 7.91 -6.80 15.09
C GLU A 57 8.76 -7.95 14.55
N ALA A 58 8.67 -9.12 15.20
CA ALA A 58 9.23 -10.35 14.66
C ALA A 58 8.38 -10.79 13.46
N ARG A 59 8.85 -10.47 12.24
CA ARG A 59 8.21 -10.97 11.03
C ARG A 59 8.73 -12.38 10.74
N ALA A 60 7.83 -13.35 10.63
CA ALA A 60 8.19 -14.68 10.12
C ALA A 60 8.74 -14.53 8.69
N GLU A 61 9.80 -15.27 8.36
CA GLU A 61 10.22 -15.40 6.97
C GLU A 61 9.12 -16.15 6.22
N GLU A 62 8.29 -15.42 5.47
CA GLU A 62 7.32 -15.99 4.55
C GLU A 62 8.09 -16.69 3.44
N ASP A 63 7.85 -17.99 3.26
CA ASP A 63 8.48 -18.79 2.21
C ASP A 63 7.85 -18.44 0.85
N LYS A 64 8.32 -17.34 0.26
CA LYS A 64 7.75 -16.70 -0.94
C LYS A 64 7.65 -17.64 -2.15
N ALA A 65 8.47 -18.69 -2.18
CA ALA A 65 8.46 -19.68 -3.26
C ALA A 65 7.18 -20.54 -3.23
N VAL A 66 6.77 -20.99 -2.05
CA VAL A 66 5.57 -21.82 -1.87
C VAL A 66 4.30 -21.04 -2.20
N ASP A 67 4.24 -19.77 -1.78
CA ASP A 67 3.11 -18.88 -2.09
C ASP A 67 2.94 -18.64 -3.59
N MET A 68 4.06 -18.52 -4.32
CA MET A 68 4.03 -18.32 -5.78
C MET A 68 3.48 -19.53 -6.55
N GLU A 69 3.84 -20.75 -6.15
CA GLU A 69 3.32 -21.97 -6.76
C GLU A 69 1.82 -22.13 -6.49
N ILE A 70 1.37 -21.91 -5.25
CA ILE A 70 -0.04 -21.94 -4.87
C ILE A 70 -0.85 -20.89 -5.65
N ALA A 71 -0.32 -19.67 -5.78
CA ALA A 71 -0.94 -18.60 -6.55
C ALA A 71 -1.07 -18.97 -8.04
N PHE A 72 -0.01 -19.54 -8.62
CA PHE A 72 -0.04 -20.00 -10.01
C PHE A 72 -1.07 -21.11 -10.23
N GLU A 73 -1.12 -22.12 -9.35
CA GLU A 73 -2.11 -23.20 -9.43
C GLU A 73 -3.55 -22.67 -9.32
N SER A 74 -3.80 -21.75 -8.40
CA SER A 74 -5.11 -21.09 -8.25
C SER A 74 -5.54 -20.38 -9.55
N LEU A 75 -4.62 -19.68 -10.22
CA LEU A 75 -4.88 -19.04 -11.51
C LEU A 75 -5.12 -20.05 -12.63
N VAL A 76 -4.33 -21.12 -12.69
CA VAL A 76 -4.50 -22.20 -13.68
C VAL A 76 -5.85 -22.88 -13.51
N ASN A 77 -6.27 -23.16 -12.28
CA ASN A 77 -7.55 -23.78 -11.97
C ASN A 77 -8.75 -22.92 -12.40
N ARG A 78 -8.65 -21.59 -12.26
CA ARG A 78 -9.73 -20.66 -12.63
C ARG A 78 -9.78 -20.33 -14.11
N TYR A 79 -8.63 -20.19 -14.76
CA TYR A 79 -8.53 -19.60 -16.11
C TYR A 79 -7.92 -20.51 -17.17
N GLY A 80 -7.34 -21.64 -16.76
CA GLY A 80 -6.65 -22.59 -17.62
C GLY A 80 -5.20 -22.17 -17.93
N LYS A 81 -4.31 -23.17 -17.97
CA LYS A 81 -2.85 -22.98 -18.13
C LYS A 81 -2.48 -22.11 -19.33
N LYS A 82 -3.14 -22.32 -20.47
CA LYS A 82 -2.85 -21.58 -21.72
C LYS A 82 -3.04 -20.07 -21.54
N LYS A 83 -4.18 -19.63 -21.00
CA LYS A 83 -4.49 -18.20 -20.81
C LYS A 83 -3.54 -17.54 -19.81
N VAL A 84 -3.20 -18.26 -18.73
CA VAL A 84 -2.25 -17.77 -17.73
C VAL A 84 -0.88 -17.54 -18.36
N MET A 85 -0.34 -18.51 -19.09
CA MET A 85 0.98 -18.37 -19.74
C MET A 85 1.03 -17.29 -20.82
N GLU A 86 -0.05 -17.12 -21.60
CA GLU A 86 -0.16 -16.03 -22.57
C GLU A 86 -0.15 -14.65 -21.89
N ALA A 87 -0.86 -14.51 -20.77
CA ALA A 87 -0.86 -13.27 -19.98
C ALA A 87 0.53 -12.94 -19.41
N PHE A 88 1.23 -13.95 -18.86
CA PHE A 88 2.61 -13.79 -18.38
C PHE A 88 3.57 -13.35 -19.50
N THR A 89 3.48 -13.99 -20.67
CA THR A 89 4.32 -13.67 -21.83
C THR A 89 4.09 -12.25 -22.34
N ARG A 90 2.87 -11.72 -22.21
CA ARG A 90 2.55 -10.33 -22.57
C ARG A 90 3.13 -9.34 -21.56
N LEU A 91 3.02 -9.66 -20.26
CA LEU A 91 3.48 -8.79 -19.18
C LEU A 91 5.01 -8.77 -19.06
N SER A 92 5.70 -9.86 -19.40
CA SER A 92 7.16 -9.95 -19.33
C SER A 92 7.90 -9.19 -20.45
N LYS A 93 7.17 -8.50 -21.33
CA LYS A 93 7.71 -7.71 -22.45
C LYS A 93 7.63 -6.20 -22.21
N GLY A 94 7.12 -5.77 -21.06
CA GLY A 94 7.01 -4.37 -20.64
C GLY A 94 8.16 -3.95 -19.73
#